data_AF-A0A7W7CW01-F1
#
_entry.id   AF-A0A7W7CW01-F1
#
_cell.length_a   1.000
_cell.length_b   1.000
_cell.length_c   1.000
_cell.angle_alpha   90.00
_cell.angle_beta   90.00
_cell.angle_gamma   90.00
#
_symmetry.space_group_name_H-M   'P 1'
#
loop_
_entity.id
_entity.type
_entity.pdbx_description
1 polymer ?
#
loop_
_entity_poly.entity_id
_entity_poly.type
_entity_poly.pdbx_seq_one_letter_code
_entity_poly.pdbx_strand_id
1 'polypeptide(L)'
;MTAATDTRTPKNGFDRFFEISARGSTLGREVRGGLATFFTMAYIVVLNPLILGNGVDGDGAQLAITALAAGTALVAGLMTILMGVVARFPLALAAGLGVNALVAYEIAPEMTWADAMGLVVIEGVLIAILVLTGLRTMVFRAVPTQLKTAIGVGIGLFLMIIGLVDAGFVRRIPDASGTTVPLELGVGGKLSTWPTVVFVVGLLFTLVLFVRKVRGAILIGILGSTVLAIIVEAIAHPKGWSLNTPKLPEKIVSSPDLSLLGHFNVLDSWSRAGWLVVVMFIFTLLITDFFDTMGTMVAVGQEGELLDSEGMPPRTKEILLVDSVAAAAGGAASVSSNTSYIESAAGVGEGARTGAANLVTGVLFLLAMFLAPLVSVVPFEAASTALVVVGFLMMTAVKQIDWADYTIAVPAFLAITLMPFTYSISNGIGAGIITYVLLKAVTGRAREVHPILYGVAALFVLYFLRGPLETWIL
;
A
#
# COMPACT_ATOMS: atom_id res chain seq x y z
N MET A 1 30.05 14.20 -23.32
CA MET A 1 30.06 15.62 -22.94
C MET A 1 30.33 15.69 -21.45
N THR A 2 31.47 16.27 -21.08
CA THR A 2 31.94 16.42 -19.70
C THR A 2 31.06 17.42 -18.95
N ALA A 3 30.16 16.92 -18.11
CA ALA A 3 29.42 17.75 -17.17
C ALA A 3 30.40 18.31 -16.12
N ALA A 4 30.54 19.63 -16.08
CA ALA A 4 31.26 20.31 -15.02
C ALA A 4 30.58 20.00 -13.68
N THR A 5 31.26 19.26 -12.82
CA THR A 5 30.91 19.12 -11.40
C THR A 5 31.16 20.45 -10.72
N ASP A 6 30.16 21.34 -10.82
CA ASP A 6 30.07 22.55 -10.02
C ASP A 6 29.77 22.11 -8.58
N THR A 7 30.82 21.75 -7.83
CA THR A 7 30.73 21.34 -6.43
C THR A 7 30.40 22.54 -5.57
N ARG A 8 29.11 22.93 -5.59
CA ARG A 8 28.58 24.01 -4.76
C ARG A 8 28.94 23.75 -3.30
N THR A 9 29.73 24.65 -2.74
CA THR A 9 30.26 24.53 -1.38
C THR A 9 29.10 24.55 -0.38
N PRO A 10 29.08 23.63 0.61
CA PRO A 10 28.01 23.60 1.59
C PRO A 10 27.96 24.90 2.41
N LYS A 11 26.76 25.47 2.54
CA LYS A 11 26.56 26.76 3.21
C LYS A 11 26.60 26.69 4.74
N ASN A 12 26.23 25.54 5.32
CA ASN A 12 26.23 25.31 6.76
C ASN A 12 26.31 23.79 7.08
N GLY A 13 26.29 23.45 8.38
CA GLY A 13 26.35 22.05 8.83
C GLY A 13 25.19 21.18 8.37
N PHE A 14 23.99 21.75 8.25
CA PHE A 14 22.78 21.06 7.78
C PHE A 14 22.87 20.73 6.29
N ASP A 15 23.27 21.71 5.47
CA ASP A 15 23.54 21.54 4.04
C ASP A 15 24.61 20.47 3.79
N ARG A 16 25.70 20.50 4.57
CA ARG A 16 26.75 19.47 4.50
C ARG A 16 26.25 18.08 4.87
N PHE A 17 25.38 17.94 5.87
CA PHE A 17 24.86 16.64 6.28
C PHE A 17 23.94 16.04 5.21
N PHE A 18 23.00 16.82 4.68
CA PHE A 18 22.02 16.37 3.68
C PHE A 18 22.52 16.44 2.24
N GLU A 19 23.68 17.03 2.00
CA GLU A 19 24.25 17.26 0.66
C GLU A 19 23.32 18.13 -0.23
N ILE A 20 22.63 19.13 0.35
CA ILE A 20 21.56 19.88 -0.34
C ILE A 20 22.09 20.62 -1.56
N SER A 21 23.12 21.45 -1.35
CA SER A 21 23.76 22.22 -2.43
C SER A 21 24.47 21.30 -3.42
N ALA A 22 25.09 20.23 -2.94
CA ALA A 22 25.80 19.25 -3.78
C ALA A 22 24.84 18.47 -4.70
N ARG A 23 23.61 18.20 -4.24
CA ARG A 23 22.54 17.56 -5.02
C ARG A 23 21.69 18.57 -5.82
N GLY A 24 22.15 19.80 -5.97
CA GLY A 24 21.48 20.82 -6.80
C GLY A 24 20.15 21.36 -6.23
N SER A 25 19.86 21.12 -4.95
CA SER A 25 18.64 21.60 -4.28
C SER A 25 18.89 22.85 -3.43
N THR A 26 17.82 23.36 -2.79
CA THR A 26 17.85 24.48 -1.84
C THR A 26 16.85 24.20 -0.72
N LEU A 27 17.04 24.80 0.46
CA LEU A 27 16.10 24.60 1.59
C LEU A 27 14.64 24.92 1.21
N GLY A 28 14.40 25.95 0.40
CA GLY A 28 13.06 26.28 -0.09
C GLY A 28 12.46 25.20 -1.01
N ARG A 29 13.29 24.55 -1.83
CA ARG A 29 12.86 23.40 -2.64
C ARG A 29 12.56 22.18 -1.77
N GLU A 30 13.39 21.91 -0.77
CA GLU A 30 13.16 20.81 0.19
C GLU A 30 11.87 21.01 0.98
N VAL A 31 11.59 22.22 1.47
CA VAL A 31 10.34 22.52 2.19
C VAL A 31 9.13 22.35 1.28
N ARG A 32 9.14 22.94 0.06
CA ARG A 32 8.03 22.78 -0.89
C ARG A 32 7.85 21.32 -1.32
N GLY A 33 8.94 20.60 -1.50
CA GLY A 33 8.90 19.18 -1.82
C GLY A 33 8.27 18.36 -0.70
N GLY A 34 8.66 18.60 0.56
CA GLY A 34 8.03 17.96 1.71
C GLY A 34 6.54 18.28 1.84
N LEU A 35 6.15 19.54 1.62
CA LEU A 35 4.73 19.93 1.55
C LEU A 35 3.99 19.17 0.46
N ALA A 36 4.55 19.12 -0.75
CA ALA A 36 3.94 18.44 -1.89
C ALA A 36 3.77 16.94 -1.60
N THR A 37 4.81 16.26 -1.11
CA THR A 37 4.77 14.85 -0.69
C THR A 37 3.71 14.62 0.38
N PHE A 38 3.64 15.48 1.41
CA PHE A 38 2.60 15.34 2.44
C PHE A 38 1.19 15.43 1.84
N PHE A 39 0.90 16.46 1.03
CA PHE A 39 -0.45 16.63 0.46
C PHE A 39 -0.84 15.54 -0.55
N THR A 40 0.13 14.96 -1.26
CA THR A 40 -0.14 13.83 -2.14
C THR A 40 -0.38 12.54 -1.37
N MET A 41 0.23 12.37 -0.18
CA MET A 41 0.10 11.16 0.64
C MET A 41 -0.94 11.22 1.75
N ALA A 42 -1.37 12.43 2.18
CA ALA A 42 -2.17 12.62 3.38
C ALA A 42 -3.51 11.87 3.37
N TYR A 43 -3.98 11.44 2.20
CA TYR A 43 -5.13 10.56 2.09
C TYR A 43 -4.94 9.24 2.89
N ILE A 44 -3.71 8.78 3.14
CA ILE A 44 -3.46 7.52 3.85
C ILE A 44 -3.92 7.56 5.31
N VAL A 45 -3.89 8.75 5.93
CA VAL A 45 -4.41 8.96 7.30
C VAL A 45 -5.92 8.68 7.35
N VAL A 46 -6.61 8.75 6.21
CA VAL A 46 -8.03 8.42 6.07
C VAL A 46 -8.21 6.98 5.56
N LEU A 47 -7.49 6.57 4.51
CA LEU A 47 -7.72 5.27 3.87
C LEU A 47 -7.27 4.09 4.74
N ASN A 48 -6.09 4.15 5.36
CA ASN A 48 -5.60 3.01 6.14
C ASN A 48 -6.55 2.66 7.30
N PRO A 49 -7.03 3.62 8.10
CA PRO A 49 -8.00 3.33 9.15
C PRO A 49 -9.34 2.80 8.65
N LEU A 50 -9.80 3.26 7.49
CA LEU A 50 -11.05 2.77 6.91
C LEU A 50 -10.90 1.35 6.39
N ILE A 51 -9.79 1.01 5.74
CA ILE A 51 -9.51 -0.36 5.26
C ILE A 51 -9.39 -1.31 6.46
N LEU A 52 -8.51 -1.01 7.42
CA LEU A 52 -8.28 -1.88 8.57
C LEU A 52 -9.49 -1.92 9.52
N GLY A 53 -10.17 -0.79 9.75
CA GLY A 53 -11.33 -0.72 10.64
C GLY A 53 -12.60 -1.36 10.06
N ASN A 54 -12.69 -1.51 8.74
CA ASN A 54 -13.75 -2.28 8.07
C ASN A 54 -13.46 -3.79 8.09
N GLY A 55 -12.18 -4.17 8.16
CA GLY A 55 -11.77 -5.56 8.33
C GLY A 55 -12.33 -6.17 9.63
N VAL A 56 -12.70 -7.44 9.56
CA VAL A 56 -13.17 -8.22 10.70
C VAL A 56 -12.20 -9.39 10.86
N ASP A 57 -11.66 -9.56 12.06
CA ASP A 57 -10.74 -10.67 12.32
C ASP A 57 -11.48 -12.01 12.53
N GLY A 58 -10.74 -13.09 12.69
CA GLY A 58 -11.30 -14.43 12.89
C GLY A 58 -12.17 -14.59 14.15
N ASP A 59 -12.10 -13.64 15.10
CA ASP A 59 -12.94 -13.59 16.30
C ASP A 59 -14.13 -12.64 16.17
N GLY A 60 -14.31 -12.01 15.01
CA GLY A 60 -15.37 -11.04 14.78
C GLY A 60 -15.05 -9.64 15.30
N ALA A 61 -13.80 -9.36 15.69
CA ALA A 61 -13.39 -8.07 16.23
C ALA A 61 -13.00 -7.08 15.12
N GLN A 62 -13.24 -5.79 15.39
CA GLN A 62 -12.85 -4.67 14.54
C GLN A 62 -11.92 -3.72 15.30
N LEU A 63 -11.02 -3.06 14.58
CA LEU A 63 -10.12 -2.06 15.14
C LEU A 63 -10.78 -0.67 15.14
N ALA A 64 -10.49 0.12 16.19
CA ALA A 64 -11.02 1.47 16.32
C ALA A 64 -10.39 2.41 15.26
N ILE A 65 -11.23 2.96 14.37
CA ILE A 65 -10.81 3.85 13.25
C ILE A 65 -10.00 5.06 13.75
N THR A 66 -10.39 5.69 14.86
CA THR A 66 -9.69 6.86 15.38
C THR A 66 -8.31 6.53 15.94
N ALA A 67 -8.15 5.36 16.57
CA ALA A 67 -6.86 4.89 17.06
C ALA A 67 -5.94 4.48 15.90
N LEU A 68 -6.51 3.82 14.88
CA LEU A 68 -5.80 3.52 13.63
C LEU A 68 -5.31 4.78 12.92
N ALA A 69 -6.13 5.85 12.87
CA ALA A 69 -5.75 7.12 12.25
C ALA A 69 -4.57 7.78 12.97
N ALA A 70 -4.65 7.85 14.31
CA ALA A 70 -3.58 8.37 15.13
C ALA A 70 -2.29 7.54 15.01
N GLY A 71 -2.38 6.21 15.09
CA GLY A 71 -1.25 5.30 14.92
C GLY A 71 -0.62 5.42 13.54
N THR A 72 -1.43 5.48 12.48
CA THR A 72 -0.95 5.61 11.08
C THR A 72 -0.14 6.89 10.93
N ALA A 73 -0.67 8.01 11.40
CA ALA A 73 -0.01 9.31 11.35
C ALA A 73 1.28 9.35 12.20
N LEU A 74 1.26 8.72 13.38
CA LEU A 74 2.43 8.61 14.25
C LEU A 74 3.57 7.83 13.59
N VAL A 75 3.30 6.59 13.14
CA VAL A 75 4.35 5.74 12.56
C VAL A 75 4.83 6.30 11.23
N ALA A 76 3.93 6.81 10.37
CA ALA A 76 4.32 7.49 9.13
C ALA A 76 5.24 8.69 9.41
N GLY A 77 4.91 9.51 10.42
CA GLY A 77 5.71 10.66 10.82
C GLY A 77 7.11 10.28 11.29
N LEU A 78 7.19 9.34 12.24
CA LEU A 78 8.47 8.89 12.82
C LEU A 78 9.36 8.19 11.78
N MET A 79 8.79 7.28 11.00
CA MET A 79 9.54 6.50 10.01
C MET A 79 9.96 7.35 8.82
N THR A 80 9.12 8.31 8.38
CA THR A 80 9.51 9.27 7.35
C THR A 80 10.68 10.15 7.80
N ILE A 81 10.66 10.64 9.06
CA ILE A 81 11.81 11.38 9.63
C ILE A 81 13.05 10.49 9.67
N LEU A 82 12.92 9.24 10.11
CA LEU A 82 14.03 8.29 10.17
C LEU A 82 14.65 8.06 8.78
N MET A 83 13.82 7.88 7.74
CA MET A 83 14.26 7.75 6.35
C MET A 83 14.99 9.01 5.88
N GLY A 84 14.47 10.18 6.26
CA GLY A 84 15.12 11.45 6.02
C GLY A 84 16.53 11.51 6.62
N VAL A 85 16.70 11.18 7.89
CA VAL A 85 17.97 11.32 8.61
C VAL A 85 18.99 10.25 8.24
N VAL A 86 18.55 8.99 8.12
CA VAL A 86 19.44 7.83 7.94
C VAL A 86 19.79 7.61 6.47
N ALA A 87 18.78 7.51 5.59
CA ALA A 87 19.02 7.30 4.17
C ALA A 87 19.35 8.60 3.42
N ARG A 88 18.91 9.76 3.96
CA ARG A 88 19.09 11.08 3.33
C ARG A 88 18.59 11.09 1.88
N PHE A 89 17.46 10.42 1.67
CA PHE A 89 16.81 10.25 0.38
C PHE A 89 15.38 10.80 0.48
N PRO A 90 14.86 11.55 -0.52
CA PRO A 90 13.55 12.20 -0.48
C PRO A 90 12.41 11.19 -0.70
N LEU A 91 12.26 10.24 0.21
CA LEU A 91 11.29 9.14 0.13
C LEU A 91 10.52 9.03 1.44
N ALA A 92 9.24 9.34 1.41
CA ALA A 92 8.38 9.23 2.59
C ALA A 92 7.83 7.82 2.76
N LEU A 93 7.53 7.48 4.03
CA LEU A 93 7.05 6.18 4.46
C LEU A 93 5.68 6.31 5.14
N ALA A 94 4.75 5.42 4.81
CA ALA A 94 3.45 5.31 5.47
C ALA A 94 2.86 3.90 5.27
N ALA A 95 1.69 3.60 5.85
CA ALA A 95 1.07 2.27 5.74
C ALA A 95 0.85 1.87 4.27
N GLY A 96 1.37 0.72 3.82
CA GLY A 96 1.30 0.29 2.43
C GLY A 96 -0.13 -0.03 1.98
N LEU A 97 -0.61 0.63 0.92
CA LEU A 97 -1.97 0.42 0.40
C LEU A 97 -2.22 -1.00 -0.12
N GLY A 98 -1.21 -1.68 -0.67
CA GLY A 98 -1.37 -3.09 -1.05
C GLY A 98 -1.40 -4.02 0.16
N VAL A 99 -0.53 -3.74 1.13
CA VAL A 99 -0.31 -4.57 2.31
C VAL A 99 -1.45 -4.44 3.32
N ASN A 100 -2.05 -3.26 3.47
CA ASN A 100 -3.17 -3.08 4.40
C ASN A 100 -4.43 -3.84 3.98
N ALA A 101 -4.70 -3.94 2.67
CA ALA A 101 -5.80 -4.73 2.13
C ALA A 101 -5.53 -6.23 2.32
N LEU A 102 -4.29 -6.68 2.07
CA LEU A 102 -3.87 -8.05 2.38
C LEU A 102 -4.11 -8.38 3.86
N VAL A 103 -3.67 -7.50 4.77
CA VAL A 103 -3.82 -7.70 6.21
C VAL A 103 -5.29 -7.69 6.62
N ALA A 104 -6.11 -6.74 6.14
CA ALA A 104 -7.51 -6.59 6.53
C ALA A 104 -8.42 -7.72 6.02
N TYR A 105 -8.16 -8.20 4.80
CA TYR A 105 -9.14 -9.04 4.09
C TYR A 105 -8.67 -10.46 3.81
N GLU A 106 -7.38 -10.77 3.92
CA GLU A 106 -6.87 -12.14 3.78
C GLU A 106 -6.30 -12.68 5.08
N ILE A 107 -5.53 -11.87 5.82
CA ILE A 107 -4.83 -12.36 7.02
C ILE A 107 -5.74 -12.28 8.25
N ALA A 108 -6.32 -11.11 8.54
CA ALA A 108 -7.13 -10.91 9.73
C ALA A 108 -8.31 -11.89 9.82
N PRO A 109 -9.06 -12.25 8.76
CA PRO A 109 -10.15 -13.21 8.88
C PRO A 109 -9.74 -14.62 9.35
N GLU A 110 -8.47 -14.98 9.20
CA GLU A 110 -7.94 -16.31 9.56
C GLU A 110 -7.33 -16.36 10.99
N MET A 111 -7.18 -15.20 11.66
CA MET A 111 -6.53 -15.11 12.97
C MET A 111 -7.01 -13.89 13.78
N THR A 112 -6.40 -13.60 14.92
CA THR A 112 -6.72 -12.35 15.65
C THR A 112 -6.03 -11.15 15.01
N TRP A 113 -6.53 -9.94 15.23
CA TRP A 113 -5.80 -8.73 14.82
C TRP A 113 -4.37 -8.68 15.37
N ALA A 114 -4.17 -9.09 16.62
CA ALA A 114 -2.85 -9.12 17.24
C ALA A 114 -1.90 -10.08 16.50
N ASP A 115 -2.40 -11.27 16.13
CA ASP A 115 -1.64 -12.25 15.35
C ASP A 115 -1.30 -11.75 13.95
N ALA A 116 -2.28 -11.16 13.25
CA ALA A 116 -2.07 -10.61 11.92
C ALA A 116 -1.00 -9.51 11.92
N MET A 117 -1.04 -8.63 12.92
CA MET A 117 -0.02 -7.59 13.12
C MET A 117 1.34 -8.16 13.53
N GLY A 118 1.34 -9.29 14.24
CA GLY A 118 2.57 -10.03 14.53
C GLY A 118 3.24 -10.60 13.29
N LEU A 119 2.47 -11.07 12.30
CA LEU A 119 3.03 -11.50 11.01
C LEU A 119 3.70 -10.35 10.26
N VAL A 120 3.14 -9.14 10.34
CA VAL A 120 3.76 -7.92 9.80
C VAL A 120 5.06 -7.58 10.53
N VAL A 121 5.11 -7.73 11.85
CA VAL A 121 6.36 -7.55 12.62
C VAL A 121 7.42 -8.56 12.18
N ILE A 122 7.05 -9.83 12.04
CA ILE A 122 7.94 -10.89 11.58
C ILE A 122 8.48 -10.57 10.19
N GLU A 123 7.60 -10.16 9.27
CA GLU A 123 7.97 -9.74 7.92
C GLU A 123 9.02 -8.63 7.94
N GLY A 124 8.77 -7.51 8.62
CA GLY A 124 9.72 -6.41 8.71
C GLY A 124 11.08 -6.85 9.28
N VAL A 125 11.08 -7.72 10.29
CA VAL A 125 12.31 -8.30 10.86
C VAL A 125 13.04 -9.20 9.83
N LEU A 126 12.31 -10.03 9.09
CA LEU A 126 12.89 -10.89 8.06
C LEU A 126 13.51 -10.07 6.92
N ILE A 127 12.85 -9.00 6.48
CA ILE A 127 13.39 -8.06 5.49
C ILE A 127 14.64 -7.38 6.04
N ALA A 128 14.64 -6.93 7.30
CA ALA A 128 15.80 -6.31 7.92
C ALA A 128 17.02 -7.27 7.92
N ILE A 129 16.80 -8.54 8.29
CA ILE A 129 17.84 -9.58 8.25
C ILE A 129 18.32 -9.77 6.80
N LEU A 130 17.42 -9.85 5.83
CA LEU A 130 17.74 -10.00 4.41
C LEU A 130 18.61 -8.85 3.87
N VAL A 131 18.32 -7.63 4.30
CA VAL A 131 19.06 -6.41 3.93
C VAL A 131 20.44 -6.39 4.57
N LEU A 132 20.54 -6.73 5.86
CA LEU A 132 21.80 -6.72 6.61
C LEU A 132 22.77 -7.81 6.14
N THR A 133 22.25 -8.98 5.79
CA THR A 133 23.03 -10.13 5.27
C THR A 133 23.42 -10.00 3.81
N GLY A 134 22.86 -9.04 3.07
CA GLY A 134 23.13 -8.84 1.63
C GLY A 134 22.37 -9.82 0.70
N LEU A 135 21.56 -10.72 1.27
CA LEU A 135 20.70 -11.64 0.54
C LEU A 135 19.61 -10.93 -0.30
N ARG A 136 19.35 -9.63 -0.04
CA ARG A 136 18.44 -8.78 -0.82
C ARG A 136 18.65 -8.86 -2.34
N THR A 137 19.90 -8.97 -2.77
CA THR A 137 20.26 -8.98 -4.20
C THR A 137 19.79 -10.28 -4.87
N MET A 138 19.76 -11.37 -4.11
CA MET A 138 19.31 -12.68 -4.57
C MET A 138 17.79 -12.70 -4.73
N VAL A 139 17.04 -12.19 -3.75
CA VAL A 139 15.58 -12.07 -3.84
C VAL A 139 15.18 -11.13 -4.97
N PHE A 140 15.88 -10.00 -5.11
CA PHE A 140 15.64 -9.06 -6.20
C PHE A 140 15.82 -9.70 -7.58
N ARG A 141 16.84 -10.53 -7.77
CA ARG A 141 17.10 -11.26 -9.02
C ARG A 141 16.19 -12.48 -9.21
N ALA A 142 15.55 -12.96 -8.15
CA ALA A 142 14.75 -14.18 -8.21
C ALA A 142 13.42 -13.99 -8.95
N VAL A 143 12.75 -12.85 -8.73
CA VAL A 143 11.47 -12.55 -9.39
C VAL A 143 11.72 -11.68 -10.63
N PRO A 144 11.19 -12.04 -11.81
CA PRO A 144 11.31 -11.24 -13.01
C PRO A 144 10.63 -9.88 -12.87
N THR A 145 11.25 -8.81 -13.39
CA THR A 145 10.70 -7.44 -13.32
C THR A 145 9.27 -7.36 -13.85
N GLN A 146 8.97 -8.02 -14.97
CA GLN A 146 7.63 -7.98 -15.57
C GLN A 146 6.57 -8.66 -14.68
N LEU A 147 6.94 -9.70 -13.93
CA LEU A 147 6.03 -10.33 -12.98
C LEU A 147 5.78 -9.41 -11.77
N LYS A 148 6.80 -8.67 -11.31
CA LYS A 148 6.63 -7.63 -10.26
C LYS A 148 5.66 -6.54 -10.72
N THR A 149 5.83 -6.05 -11.96
CA THR A 149 4.91 -5.09 -12.55
C THR A 149 3.48 -5.63 -12.57
N ALA A 150 3.29 -6.88 -12.95
CA ALA A 150 1.98 -7.52 -12.97
C ALA A 150 1.36 -7.64 -11.57
N ILE A 151 2.15 -7.95 -10.54
CA ILE A 151 1.70 -7.98 -9.14
C ILE A 151 1.20 -6.59 -8.71
N GLY A 152 1.97 -5.53 -8.97
CA GLY A 152 1.53 -4.16 -8.66
C GLY A 152 0.24 -3.78 -9.39
N VAL A 153 0.12 -4.11 -10.67
CA VAL A 153 -1.12 -3.89 -11.44
C VAL A 153 -2.30 -4.68 -10.85
N GLY A 154 -2.09 -5.94 -10.46
CA GLY A 154 -3.11 -6.80 -9.84
C GLY A 154 -3.60 -6.25 -8.50
N ILE A 155 -2.68 -5.79 -7.64
CA ILE A 155 -3.00 -5.13 -6.37
C ILE A 155 -3.83 -3.86 -6.63
N GLY A 156 -3.48 -3.06 -7.64
CA GLY A 156 -4.27 -1.89 -8.02
C GLY A 156 -5.71 -2.22 -8.41
N LEU A 157 -5.92 -3.28 -9.22
CA LEU A 157 -7.27 -3.74 -9.56
C LEU A 157 -8.00 -4.32 -8.35
N PHE A 158 -7.29 -4.97 -7.42
CA PHE A 158 -7.85 -5.46 -6.17
C PHE A 158 -8.34 -4.32 -5.27
N LEU A 159 -7.54 -3.26 -5.09
CA LEU A 159 -7.96 -2.06 -4.37
C LEU A 159 -9.15 -1.36 -5.03
N MET A 160 -9.17 -1.29 -6.36
CA MET A 160 -10.30 -0.74 -7.09
C MET A 160 -11.58 -1.52 -6.79
N ILE A 161 -11.57 -2.85 -6.84
CA ILE A 161 -12.77 -3.64 -6.55
C ILE A 161 -13.21 -3.52 -5.09
N ILE A 162 -12.27 -3.43 -4.13
CA ILE A 162 -12.59 -3.11 -2.73
C ILE A 162 -13.34 -1.79 -2.65
N GLY A 163 -12.82 -0.72 -3.27
CA GLY A 163 -13.49 0.58 -3.27
C GLY A 163 -14.88 0.55 -3.88
N LEU A 164 -15.07 -0.19 -4.97
CA LEU A 164 -16.39 -0.36 -5.60
C LEU A 164 -17.38 -1.12 -4.71
N VAL A 165 -16.89 -2.12 -3.97
CA VAL A 165 -17.70 -2.89 -3.01
C VAL A 165 -18.06 -2.05 -1.79
N ASP A 166 -17.09 -1.35 -1.20
CA ASP A 166 -17.29 -0.49 -0.04
C ASP A 166 -18.23 0.68 -0.32
N ALA A 167 -18.25 1.18 -1.56
CA ALA A 167 -19.19 2.21 -2.00
C ALA A 167 -20.61 1.68 -2.29
N GLY A 168 -20.81 0.36 -2.20
CA GLY A 168 -22.02 -0.31 -2.63
C GLY A 168 -22.33 -0.18 -4.13
N PHE A 169 -21.35 0.26 -4.93
CA PHE A 169 -21.46 0.36 -6.38
C PHE A 169 -21.41 -1.02 -7.02
N VAL A 170 -20.60 -1.92 -6.45
CA VAL A 170 -20.61 -3.35 -6.74
C VAL A 170 -21.05 -4.10 -5.48
N ARG A 171 -21.88 -5.15 -5.61
CA ARG A 171 -22.31 -5.98 -4.47
C ARG A 171 -22.13 -7.47 -4.72
N ARG A 172 -21.85 -8.22 -3.65
CA ARG A 172 -21.78 -9.69 -3.66
C ARG A 172 -23.20 -10.27 -3.61
N ILE A 173 -23.44 -11.39 -4.30
CA ILE A 173 -24.75 -12.07 -4.32
C ILE A 173 -24.59 -13.56 -3.97
N PRO A 174 -25.49 -14.13 -3.14
CA PRO A 174 -26.02 -13.59 -1.89
C PRO A 174 -25.00 -13.82 -0.77
N ASP A 175 -24.77 -12.84 0.09
CA ASP A 175 -23.88 -13.03 1.25
C ASP A 175 -24.66 -13.42 2.52
N ALA A 176 -23.93 -13.46 3.63
CA ALA A 176 -24.21 -14.05 4.93
C ALA A 176 -24.39 -15.59 5.02
N SER A 177 -25.08 -16.33 4.13
CA SER A 177 -25.18 -17.82 4.23
C SER A 177 -25.84 -18.54 3.03
N GLY A 178 -25.56 -18.21 1.75
CA GLY A 178 -26.21 -19.00 0.69
C GLY A 178 -25.68 -19.03 -0.75
N THR A 179 -24.66 -18.22 -1.07
CA THR A 179 -23.77 -18.22 -2.26
C THR A 179 -24.36 -18.20 -3.69
N THR A 180 -23.74 -17.41 -4.61
CA THR A 180 -23.58 -17.59 -6.08
C THR A 180 -23.04 -16.29 -6.73
N VAL A 181 -21.70 -16.17 -6.89
CA VAL A 181 -20.98 -15.03 -7.53
C VAL A 181 -21.29 -14.89 -9.06
N PRO A 182 -21.02 -13.73 -9.73
CA PRO A 182 -20.27 -12.55 -9.27
C PRO A 182 -21.04 -11.21 -9.37
N LEU A 183 -20.66 -10.30 -8.47
CA LEU A 183 -20.76 -8.83 -8.58
C LEU A 183 -21.99 -8.27 -9.35
N GLU A 184 -23.00 -7.77 -8.64
CA GLU A 184 -24.04 -6.92 -9.26
C GLU A 184 -23.74 -5.42 -9.13
N LEU A 185 -24.31 -4.64 -10.05
CA LEU A 185 -24.34 -3.18 -9.96
C LEU A 185 -25.37 -2.74 -8.92
N GLY A 186 -24.93 -2.02 -7.88
CA GLY A 186 -25.82 -1.45 -6.89
C GLY A 186 -26.78 -2.48 -6.26
N VAL A 187 -28.06 -2.13 -6.15
CA VAL A 187 -29.11 -3.02 -5.60
C VAL A 187 -30.03 -3.47 -6.72
N GLY A 188 -30.06 -4.78 -7.00
CA GLY A 188 -30.89 -5.34 -8.07
C GLY A 188 -30.52 -4.78 -9.46
N GLY A 189 -29.22 -4.58 -9.69
CA GLY A 189 -28.68 -4.03 -10.94
C GLY A 189 -28.84 -2.52 -11.13
N LYS A 190 -29.18 -1.75 -10.08
CA LYS A 190 -29.46 -0.30 -10.17
C LYS A 190 -28.77 0.51 -9.08
N LEU A 191 -28.33 1.72 -9.43
CA LEU A 191 -27.83 2.72 -8.48
C LEU A 191 -29.03 3.46 -7.88
N SER A 192 -29.56 2.94 -6.78
CA SER A 192 -30.82 3.39 -6.17
C SER A 192 -30.66 4.12 -4.84
N THR A 193 -29.42 4.25 -4.34
CA THR A 193 -29.14 4.81 -3.01
C THR A 193 -28.37 6.12 -3.09
N TRP A 194 -28.66 7.03 -2.16
CA TRP A 194 -27.95 8.31 -2.02
C TRP A 194 -26.43 8.15 -1.77
N PRO A 195 -25.97 7.22 -0.91
CA PRO A 195 -24.53 6.98 -0.72
C PRO A 195 -23.81 6.65 -2.04
N THR A 196 -24.40 5.78 -2.87
CA THR A 196 -23.80 5.43 -4.16
C THR A 196 -23.80 6.60 -5.14
N VAL A 197 -24.78 7.50 -5.10
CA VAL A 197 -24.75 8.76 -5.86
C VAL A 197 -23.61 9.66 -5.41
N VAL A 198 -23.38 9.78 -4.09
CA VAL A 198 -22.26 10.55 -3.55
C VAL A 198 -20.93 9.96 -4.01
N PHE A 199 -20.78 8.63 -3.99
CA PHE A 199 -19.61 7.95 -4.55
C PHE A 199 -19.40 8.29 -6.03
N VAL A 200 -20.44 8.18 -6.88
CA VAL A 200 -20.30 8.44 -8.32
C VAL A 200 -19.92 9.89 -8.60
N VAL A 201 -20.61 10.86 -7.99
CA VAL A 201 -20.30 12.28 -8.15
C VAL A 201 -18.91 12.59 -7.61
N GLY A 202 -18.57 12.04 -6.45
CA GLY A 202 -17.26 12.16 -5.82
C GLY A 202 -16.13 11.60 -6.69
N LEU A 203 -16.31 10.40 -7.24
CA LEU A 203 -15.36 9.76 -8.15
C LEU A 203 -15.13 10.60 -9.41
N LEU A 204 -16.20 11.07 -10.05
CA LEU A 204 -16.08 11.94 -11.22
C LEU A 204 -15.36 13.25 -10.87
N PHE A 205 -15.67 13.84 -9.71
CA PHE A 205 -14.98 15.04 -9.22
C PHE A 205 -13.49 14.80 -9.00
N THR A 206 -13.12 13.72 -8.31
CA THR A 206 -11.73 13.32 -8.08
C THR A 206 -11.00 13.07 -9.40
N LEU A 207 -11.63 12.39 -10.36
CA LEU A 207 -11.07 12.16 -11.69
C LEU A 207 -10.85 13.47 -12.47
N VAL A 208 -11.78 14.43 -12.39
CA VAL A 208 -11.58 15.75 -13.01
C VAL A 208 -10.38 16.47 -12.39
N LEU A 209 -10.27 16.49 -11.06
CA LEU A 209 -9.12 17.10 -10.38
C LEU A 209 -7.80 16.41 -10.77
N PHE A 210 -7.82 15.08 -10.81
CA PHE A 210 -6.68 14.27 -11.19
C PHE A 210 -6.22 14.54 -12.62
N VAL A 211 -7.14 14.53 -13.60
CA VAL A 211 -6.82 14.84 -15.01
C VAL A 211 -6.35 16.29 -15.19
N ARG A 212 -6.88 17.22 -14.38
CA ARG A 212 -6.39 18.61 -14.34
C ARG A 212 -5.06 18.78 -13.60
N LYS A 213 -4.44 17.69 -13.13
CA LYS A 213 -3.15 17.67 -12.42
C LYS A 213 -3.16 18.57 -11.17
N VAL A 214 -4.28 18.61 -10.46
CA VAL A 214 -4.38 19.34 -9.19
C VAL A 214 -3.58 18.60 -8.11
N ARG A 215 -2.70 19.31 -7.41
CA ARG A 215 -1.91 18.73 -6.31
C ARG A 215 -2.83 18.27 -5.18
N GLY A 216 -2.64 17.04 -4.68
CA GLY A 216 -3.51 16.46 -3.67
C GLY A 216 -4.93 16.15 -4.18
N ALA A 217 -5.11 15.93 -5.50
CA ALA A 217 -6.42 15.65 -6.10
C ALA A 217 -7.21 14.55 -5.36
N ILE A 218 -6.53 13.48 -4.93
CA ILE A 218 -7.16 12.38 -4.18
C ILE A 218 -7.69 12.88 -2.83
N LEU A 219 -6.86 13.58 -2.05
CA LEU A 219 -7.27 14.15 -0.75
C LEU A 219 -8.43 15.14 -0.90
N ILE A 220 -8.33 16.06 -1.86
CA ILE A 220 -9.40 17.04 -2.15
C ILE A 220 -10.67 16.32 -2.60
N GLY A 221 -10.53 15.24 -3.38
CA GLY A 221 -11.62 14.36 -3.79
C GLY A 221 -12.35 13.74 -2.60
N ILE A 222 -11.61 13.15 -1.65
CA ILE A 222 -12.17 12.59 -0.42
C ILE A 222 -12.90 13.70 0.36
N LEU A 223 -12.23 14.82 0.63
CA LEU A 223 -12.82 15.91 1.42
C LEU A 223 -14.07 16.50 0.76
N GLY A 224 -14.04 16.74 -0.55
CA GLY A 224 -15.18 17.24 -1.32
C GLY A 224 -16.36 16.26 -1.32
N SER A 225 -16.07 14.97 -1.46
CA SER A 225 -17.08 13.91 -1.40
C SER A 225 -17.68 13.76 0.00
N THR A 226 -16.87 13.93 1.06
CA THR A 226 -17.34 13.95 2.44
C THR A 226 -18.23 15.15 2.72
N VAL A 227 -17.88 16.35 2.23
CA VAL A 227 -18.74 17.53 2.36
C VAL A 227 -20.07 17.31 1.65
N LEU A 228 -20.05 16.74 0.44
CA LEU A 228 -21.27 16.37 -0.29
C LEU A 228 -22.10 15.35 0.51
N ALA A 229 -21.46 14.33 1.08
CA ALA A 229 -22.12 13.33 1.91
C ALA A 229 -22.81 13.94 3.13
N ILE A 230 -22.16 14.87 3.84
CA ILE A 230 -22.73 15.58 4.99
C ILE A 230 -23.96 16.40 4.57
N ILE A 231 -23.89 17.10 3.44
CA ILE A 231 -25.02 17.88 2.90
C ILE A 231 -26.20 16.96 2.57
N VAL A 232 -25.93 15.84 1.89
CA VAL A 232 -26.96 14.85 1.54
C VAL A 232 -27.58 14.24 2.80
N GLU A 233 -26.77 13.91 3.80
CA GLU A 233 -27.27 13.38 5.08
C GLU A 233 -28.16 14.38 5.83
N ALA A 234 -27.77 15.65 5.84
CA ALA A 234 -28.53 16.71 6.51
C ALA A 234 -29.89 17.01 5.85
N ILE A 235 -30.02 16.81 4.53
CA ILE A 235 -31.24 17.15 3.77
C ILE A 235 -32.14 15.95 3.56
N ALA A 236 -31.58 14.81 3.17
CA ALA A 236 -32.33 13.65 2.70
C ALA A 236 -32.45 12.51 3.73
N HIS A 237 -31.69 12.57 4.84
CA HIS A 237 -31.61 11.52 5.87
C HIS A 237 -31.60 10.08 5.31
N PRO A 238 -30.76 9.79 4.32
CA PRO A 238 -30.71 8.48 3.71
C PRO A 238 -30.30 7.41 4.73
N LYS A 239 -31.01 6.28 4.71
CA LYS A 239 -30.52 5.04 5.33
C LYS A 239 -29.57 4.35 4.35
N GLY A 240 -28.55 3.66 4.87
CA GLY A 240 -27.70 2.77 4.07
C GLY A 240 -26.28 3.24 3.79
N TRP A 241 -25.75 4.20 4.56
CA TRP A 241 -24.30 4.34 4.71
C TRP A 241 -23.71 3.04 5.25
N SER A 242 -22.53 2.65 4.77
CA SER A 242 -21.90 1.37 5.14
C SER A 242 -21.58 1.27 6.65
N LEU A 243 -20.56 2.01 7.12
CA LEU A 243 -20.08 1.94 8.50
C LEU A 243 -20.05 3.31 9.22
N ASN A 244 -19.63 4.38 8.53
CA ASN A 244 -19.59 5.73 9.09
C ASN A 244 -20.72 6.59 8.53
N THR A 245 -21.59 7.09 9.42
CA THR A 245 -22.59 8.09 9.04
C THR A 245 -21.94 9.47 8.98
N PRO A 246 -21.95 10.17 7.83
CA PRO A 246 -21.32 11.47 7.66
C PRO A 246 -22.07 12.52 8.49
N LYS A 247 -21.42 13.08 9.51
CA LYS A 247 -21.99 14.13 10.39
C LYS A 247 -20.98 15.25 10.57
N LEU A 248 -21.45 16.44 10.93
CA LEU A 248 -20.55 17.54 11.25
C LEU A 248 -19.66 17.12 12.44
N PRO A 249 -18.33 17.25 12.36
CA PRO A 249 -17.45 16.85 13.45
C PRO A 249 -17.74 17.68 14.70
N GLU A 250 -18.06 17.01 15.81
CA GLU A 250 -18.19 17.67 17.12
C GLU A 250 -16.84 18.17 17.65
N LYS A 251 -15.75 17.51 17.25
CA LYS A 251 -14.37 17.86 17.59
C LYS A 251 -13.47 17.72 16.37
N ILE A 252 -12.74 18.80 16.06
CA ILE A 252 -11.76 18.82 14.95
C ILE A 252 -10.38 18.33 15.42
N VAL A 253 -10.05 18.61 16.68
CA VAL A 253 -8.76 18.28 17.30
C VAL A 253 -9.01 17.53 18.60
N SER A 254 -8.29 16.43 18.81
CA SER A 254 -8.28 15.71 20.09
C SER A 254 -6.87 15.25 20.47
N SER A 255 -6.70 14.85 21.73
CA SER A 255 -5.55 14.03 22.10
C SER A 255 -5.55 12.75 21.26
N PRO A 256 -4.42 12.37 20.64
CA PRO A 256 -4.32 11.12 19.90
C PRO A 256 -4.62 9.91 20.78
N ASP A 257 -5.41 8.97 20.26
CA ASP A 257 -5.60 7.67 20.88
C ASP A 257 -4.53 6.71 20.35
N LEU A 258 -3.61 6.32 21.22
CA LEU A 258 -2.51 5.41 20.89
C LEU A 258 -2.68 4.05 21.56
N SER A 259 -3.92 3.68 21.91
CA SER A 259 -4.25 2.42 22.58
C SER A 259 -3.87 1.18 21.79
N LEU A 260 -3.71 1.27 20.46
CA LEU A 260 -3.31 0.13 19.61
C LEU A 260 -1.80 -0.13 19.60
N LEU A 261 -0.98 0.77 20.16
CA LEU A 261 0.47 0.58 20.19
C LEU A 261 0.85 -0.62 21.05
N GLY A 262 1.68 -1.50 20.49
CA GLY A 262 2.18 -2.69 21.18
C GLY A 262 1.20 -3.87 21.19
N HIS A 263 0.02 -3.74 20.57
CA HIS A 263 -0.97 -4.81 20.49
C HIS A 263 -0.71 -5.77 19.31
N PHE A 264 0.39 -6.53 19.39
CA PHE A 264 0.73 -7.56 18.41
C PHE A 264 1.17 -8.85 19.11
N ASN A 265 1.01 -9.99 18.43
CA ASN A 265 1.40 -11.30 18.92
C ASN A 265 2.16 -12.09 17.85
N VAL A 266 3.37 -12.53 18.16
CA VAL A 266 4.27 -13.24 17.22
C VAL A 266 4.17 -14.77 17.36
N LEU A 267 3.69 -15.26 18.51
CA LEU A 267 3.87 -16.66 18.93
C LEU A 267 2.60 -17.52 18.75
N ASP A 268 1.40 -16.98 18.99
CA ASP A 268 0.18 -17.82 19.02
C ASP A 268 -0.47 -18.04 17.64
N SER A 269 -0.10 -17.21 16.65
CA SER A 269 -0.65 -17.15 15.29
C SER A 269 -0.57 -18.47 14.51
N TRP A 270 0.42 -19.30 14.85
CA TRP A 270 0.74 -20.56 14.16
C TRP A 270 -0.25 -21.69 14.43
N SER A 271 -0.90 -21.66 15.59
CA SER A 271 -1.77 -22.75 16.06
C SER A 271 -3.15 -22.72 15.38
N ARG A 272 -3.64 -21.54 14.98
CA ARG A 272 -5.01 -21.33 14.50
C ARG A 272 -5.15 -21.47 12.99
N ALA A 273 -4.32 -20.77 12.22
CA ALA A 273 -4.39 -20.79 10.74
C ALA A 273 -3.67 -22.01 10.11
N GLY A 274 -2.79 -22.65 10.87
CA GLY A 274 -1.90 -23.70 10.39
C GLY A 274 -0.60 -23.15 9.78
N TRP A 275 0.50 -23.89 9.95
CA TRP A 275 1.85 -23.43 9.61
C TRP A 275 2.00 -23.04 8.13
N LEU A 276 1.37 -23.76 7.21
CA LEU A 276 1.49 -23.52 5.78
C LEU A 276 0.87 -22.16 5.38
N VAL A 277 -0.28 -21.81 5.96
CA VAL A 277 -0.96 -20.53 5.72
C VAL A 277 -0.13 -19.38 6.25
N VAL A 278 0.39 -19.50 7.47
CA VAL A 278 1.23 -18.47 8.08
C VAL A 278 2.48 -18.23 7.24
N VAL A 279 3.13 -19.29 6.77
CA VAL A 279 4.28 -19.16 5.85
C VAL A 279 3.89 -18.48 4.54
N MET A 280 2.69 -18.76 4.01
CA MET A 280 2.14 -18.07 2.82
C MET A 280 1.85 -16.61 3.05
N PHE A 281 1.25 -16.23 4.16
CA PHE A 281 1.03 -14.82 4.47
C PHE A 281 2.34 -14.07 4.68
N ILE A 282 3.29 -14.63 5.44
CA ILE A 282 4.63 -14.02 5.60
C ILE A 282 5.32 -13.87 4.25
N PHE A 283 5.24 -14.91 3.39
CA PHE A 283 5.84 -14.86 2.07
C PHE A 283 5.19 -13.80 1.17
N THR A 284 3.85 -13.75 1.13
CA THR A 284 3.10 -12.75 0.36
C THR A 284 3.39 -11.34 0.85
N LEU A 285 3.41 -11.12 2.17
CA LEU A 285 3.80 -9.84 2.79
C LEU A 285 5.20 -9.43 2.31
N LEU A 286 6.20 -10.30 2.51
CA LEU A 286 7.59 -10.05 2.17
C LEU A 286 7.74 -9.71 0.68
N ILE A 287 7.10 -10.47 -0.21
CA ILE A 287 7.18 -10.22 -1.66
C ILE A 287 6.53 -8.89 -2.01
N THR A 288 5.38 -8.58 -1.43
CA THR A 288 4.64 -7.35 -1.72
C THR A 288 5.45 -6.14 -1.26
N ASP A 289 5.84 -6.09 0.01
CA ASP A 289 6.55 -4.95 0.61
C ASP A 289 7.95 -4.76 0.01
N PHE A 290 8.73 -5.84 -0.12
CA PHE A 290 10.07 -5.75 -0.69
C PHE A 290 10.07 -5.19 -2.12
N PHE A 291 9.06 -5.55 -2.93
CA PHE A 291 8.97 -5.02 -4.30
C PHE A 291 8.34 -3.63 -4.37
N ASP A 292 7.40 -3.30 -3.50
CA ASP A 292 6.87 -1.94 -3.39
C ASP A 292 7.99 -0.95 -3.07
N THR A 293 8.85 -1.28 -2.10
CA THR A 293 9.97 -0.42 -1.73
C THR A 293 11.00 -0.28 -2.83
N MET A 294 11.41 -1.40 -3.43
CA MET A 294 12.40 -1.40 -4.52
C MET A 294 11.88 -0.64 -5.75
N GLY A 295 10.64 -0.89 -6.16
CA GLY A 295 10.01 -0.19 -7.29
C GLY A 295 9.90 1.31 -7.02
N THR A 296 9.47 1.66 -5.82
CA THR A 296 9.25 3.04 -5.42
C THR A 296 10.55 3.83 -5.31
N MET A 297 11.58 3.30 -4.63
CA MET A 297 12.84 4.03 -4.46
C MET A 297 13.54 4.29 -5.81
N VAL A 298 13.45 3.35 -6.75
CA VAL A 298 14.00 3.51 -8.11
C VAL A 298 13.19 4.53 -8.90
N ALA A 299 11.86 4.46 -8.85
CA ALA A 299 10.99 5.40 -9.56
C ALA A 299 11.15 6.85 -9.04
N VAL A 300 11.18 7.04 -7.72
CA VAL A 300 11.43 8.34 -7.10
C VAL A 300 12.85 8.83 -7.39
N GLY A 301 13.83 7.92 -7.39
CA GLY A 301 15.21 8.23 -7.75
C GLY A 301 15.35 8.66 -9.21
N GLN A 302 14.64 8.00 -10.13
CA GLN A 302 14.61 8.34 -11.55
C GLN A 302 14.02 9.74 -11.76
N GLU A 303 12.88 10.04 -11.12
CA GLU A 303 12.23 11.37 -11.19
C GLU A 303 13.15 12.49 -10.65
N GLY A 304 14.01 12.14 -9.68
CA GLY A 304 14.96 13.06 -9.07
C GLY A 304 16.30 13.19 -9.76
N GLU A 305 16.56 12.40 -10.80
CA GLU A 305 17.90 12.24 -11.38
C GLU A 305 18.94 11.85 -10.30
N LEU A 306 18.52 11.01 -9.35
CA LEU A 306 19.29 10.58 -8.18
C LEU A 306 19.84 9.16 -8.31
N LEU A 307 19.67 8.49 -9.45
CA LEU A 307 20.18 7.13 -9.66
C LEU A 307 21.66 7.13 -10.06
N ASP A 308 22.38 6.10 -9.63
CA ASP A 308 23.75 5.83 -10.04
C ASP A 308 23.83 5.14 -11.41
N SER A 309 25.04 4.76 -11.83
CA SER A 309 25.28 4.08 -13.11
C SER A 309 24.63 2.69 -13.23
N GLU A 310 24.27 2.08 -12.10
CA GLU A 310 23.57 0.79 -12.05
C GLU A 310 22.04 0.98 -12.01
N GLY A 311 21.55 2.23 -12.05
CA GLY A 311 20.14 2.56 -11.96
C GLY A 311 19.60 2.47 -10.52
N MET A 312 20.47 2.55 -9.51
CA MET A 312 20.11 2.43 -8.11
C MET A 312 20.26 3.76 -7.35
N PRO A 313 19.36 4.07 -6.40
CA PRO A 313 19.53 5.22 -5.52
C PRO A 313 20.77 5.10 -4.63
N PRO A 314 21.43 6.22 -4.29
CA PRO A 314 22.46 6.23 -3.26
C PRO A 314 21.87 5.75 -1.95
N ARG A 315 22.71 5.12 -1.11
CA ARG A 315 22.28 4.62 0.21
C ARG A 315 21.12 3.61 0.14
N THR A 316 21.07 2.80 -0.92
CA THR A 316 20.08 1.71 -1.09
C THR A 316 19.99 0.77 0.12
N LYS A 317 21.09 0.53 0.86
CA LYS A 317 21.07 -0.29 2.08
C LYS A 317 20.32 0.36 3.22
N GLU A 318 20.56 1.64 3.42
CA GLU A 318 19.91 2.45 4.43
C GLU A 318 18.42 2.64 4.11
N ILE A 319 18.07 2.85 2.84
CA ILE A 319 16.66 2.92 2.40
C ILE A 319 15.93 1.64 2.79
N LEU A 320 16.41 0.49 2.31
CA LEU A 320 15.75 -0.80 2.57
C LEU A 320 15.75 -1.19 4.06
N LEU A 321 16.77 -0.79 4.81
CA LEU A 321 16.83 -1.05 6.25
C LEU A 321 15.79 -0.22 7.00
N VAL A 322 15.69 1.09 6.73
CA VAL A 322 14.70 1.94 7.39
C VAL A 322 13.28 1.51 7.02
N ASP A 323 13.08 1.13 5.76
CA ASP A 323 11.80 0.60 5.28
C ASP A 323 11.40 -0.69 6.02
N SER A 324 12.31 -1.65 6.18
CA SER A 324 12.05 -2.87 6.97
C SER A 324 11.76 -2.60 8.45
N VAL A 325 12.38 -1.57 9.03
CA VAL A 325 12.08 -1.11 10.39
C VAL A 325 10.70 -0.44 10.42
N ALA A 326 10.31 0.27 9.37
CA ALA A 326 8.99 0.87 9.25
C ALA A 326 7.90 -0.19 9.14
N ALA A 327 8.11 -1.24 8.34
CA ALA A 327 7.23 -2.41 8.26
C ALA A 327 6.97 -2.99 9.66
N ALA A 328 8.04 -3.31 10.38
CA ALA A 328 7.94 -3.82 11.74
C ALA A 328 7.29 -2.83 12.73
N ALA A 329 7.60 -1.53 12.62
CA ALA A 329 7.00 -0.51 13.45
C ALA A 329 5.49 -0.33 13.19
N GLY A 330 5.07 -0.48 11.93
CA GLY A 330 3.67 -0.44 11.54
C GLY A 330 2.88 -1.63 12.10
N GLY A 331 3.43 -2.85 12.00
CA GLY A 331 2.89 -4.03 12.67
C GLY A 331 2.84 -3.86 14.19
N ALA A 332 3.91 -3.37 14.81
CA ALA A 332 3.97 -3.14 16.25
C ALA A 332 2.99 -2.06 16.74
N ALA A 333 2.59 -1.14 15.87
CA ALA A 333 1.59 -0.11 16.14
C ALA A 333 0.16 -0.51 15.73
N SER A 334 -0.03 -1.73 15.22
CA SER A 334 -1.29 -2.27 14.70
C SER A 334 -1.89 -1.47 13.54
N VAL A 335 -1.05 -0.90 12.67
CA VAL A 335 -1.49 -0.06 11.54
C VAL A 335 -1.07 -0.61 10.17
N SER A 336 -0.83 -1.92 10.09
CA SER A 336 -0.27 -2.62 8.93
C SER A 336 1.20 -2.25 8.64
N SER A 337 1.79 -2.87 7.62
CA SER A 337 3.18 -2.66 7.24
C SER A 337 3.36 -1.26 6.66
N ASN A 338 4.29 -0.46 7.21
CA ASN A 338 4.66 0.81 6.60
C ASN A 338 5.75 0.59 5.55
N THR A 339 5.55 1.18 4.38
CA THR A 339 6.41 1.04 3.21
C THR A 339 6.62 2.38 2.52
N SER A 340 7.41 2.36 1.45
CA SER A 340 7.79 3.51 0.65
C SER A 340 6.68 4.00 -0.30
N TYR A 341 6.47 5.31 -0.35
CA TYR A 341 5.39 5.92 -1.13
C TYR A 341 5.87 6.62 -2.41
N ILE A 342 5.27 6.24 -3.54
CA ILE A 342 5.58 6.76 -4.88
C ILE A 342 5.22 8.24 -5.04
N GLU A 343 4.27 8.72 -4.24
CA GLU A 343 3.87 10.12 -4.14
C GLU A 343 5.01 11.06 -3.76
N SER A 344 6.10 10.52 -3.19
CA SER A 344 7.35 11.23 -2.98
C SER A 344 7.93 11.80 -4.29
N ALA A 345 7.59 11.20 -5.44
CA ALA A 345 7.89 11.74 -6.77
C ALA A 345 7.33 13.15 -6.98
N ALA A 346 6.18 13.49 -6.37
CA ALA A 346 5.64 14.85 -6.43
C ALA A 346 6.54 15.86 -5.70
N GLY A 347 7.07 15.49 -4.53
CA GLY A 347 8.02 16.33 -3.80
C GLY A 347 9.35 16.50 -4.54
N VAL A 348 9.81 15.42 -5.16
CA VAL A 348 10.99 15.44 -6.03
C VAL A 348 10.75 16.31 -7.28
N GLY A 349 9.54 16.28 -7.85
CA GLY A 349 9.13 17.19 -8.94
C GLY A 349 9.18 18.68 -8.56
N GLU A 350 8.95 19.03 -7.28
CA GLU A 350 9.12 20.40 -6.78
C GLU A 350 10.58 20.81 -6.50
N GLY A 351 11.51 19.89 -6.77
CA GLY A 351 12.95 20.10 -6.69
C GLY A 351 13.59 19.59 -5.40
N ALA A 352 12.90 18.78 -4.58
CA ALA A 352 13.54 18.09 -3.47
C ALA A 352 14.49 17.01 -3.97
N ARG A 353 15.64 16.87 -3.31
CA ARG A 353 16.69 15.91 -3.68
C ARG A 353 17.29 15.18 -2.47
N THR A 354 16.86 15.53 -1.25
CA THR A 354 17.48 15.03 -0.02
C THR A 354 16.44 14.59 1.00
N GLY A 355 16.90 13.92 2.06
CA GLY A 355 16.05 13.59 3.20
C GLY A 355 15.56 14.79 4.02
N ALA A 356 15.99 16.02 3.71
CA ALA A 356 15.48 17.21 4.40
C ALA A 356 13.99 17.44 4.11
N ALA A 357 13.53 17.14 2.89
CA ALA A 357 12.11 17.17 2.55
C ALA A 357 11.28 16.24 3.45
N ASN A 358 11.80 15.05 3.78
CA ASN A 358 11.13 14.11 4.67
C ASN A 358 10.92 14.64 6.08
N LEU A 359 11.81 15.51 6.58
CA LEU A 359 11.61 16.10 7.91
C LEU A 359 10.32 16.94 7.94
N VAL A 360 10.04 17.66 6.86
CA VAL A 360 8.81 18.45 6.72
C VAL A 360 7.60 17.52 6.60
N THR A 361 7.66 16.52 5.72
CA THR A 361 6.58 15.54 5.55
C THR A 361 6.26 14.82 6.87
N GLY A 362 7.29 14.34 7.57
CA GLY A 362 7.11 13.58 8.80
C GLY A 362 6.58 14.43 9.95
N VAL A 363 7.04 15.68 10.09
CA VAL A 363 6.44 16.62 11.07
C VAL A 363 4.97 16.86 10.76
N LEU A 364 4.59 17.01 9.49
CA LEU A 364 3.18 17.19 9.12
C LEU A 364 2.33 15.95 9.42
N PHE A 365 2.86 14.74 9.24
CA PHE A 365 2.17 13.53 9.69
C PHE A 365 2.01 13.50 11.22
N LEU A 366 3.05 13.87 11.98
CA LEU A 366 2.92 13.98 13.44
C LEU A 366 1.88 15.01 13.87
N LEU A 367 1.73 16.12 13.12
CA LEU A 367 0.67 17.09 13.34
C LEU A 367 -0.71 16.57 12.93
N ALA A 368 -0.79 15.79 11.84
CA ALA A 368 -2.04 15.17 11.37
C ALA A 368 -2.61 14.16 12.36
N MET A 369 -1.78 13.58 13.24
CA MET A 369 -2.21 12.71 14.33
C MET A 369 -3.28 13.36 15.23
N PHE A 370 -3.21 14.67 15.45
CA PHE A 370 -4.20 15.42 16.25
C PHE A 370 -5.54 15.63 15.52
N LEU A 371 -5.58 15.37 14.21
CA LEU A 371 -6.76 15.45 13.35
C LEU A 371 -7.45 14.10 13.16
N ALA A 372 -7.04 13.06 13.90
CA ALA A 372 -7.65 11.73 13.85
C ALA A 372 -9.19 11.72 13.96
N PRO A 373 -9.86 12.58 14.77
CA PRO A 373 -11.32 12.63 14.81
C PRO A 373 -11.99 12.97 13.48
N LEU A 374 -11.28 13.63 12.56
CA LEU A 374 -11.85 13.96 11.24
C LEU A 374 -12.08 12.72 10.38
N VAL A 375 -11.37 11.62 10.65
CA VAL A 375 -11.49 10.38 9.87
C VAL A 375 -12.83 9.70 10.11
N SER A 376 -13.40 9.78 11.33
CA SER A 376 -14.70 9.16 11.64
C SER A 376 -15.88 9.83 10.94
N VAL A 377 -15.70 11.05 10.44
CA VAL A 377 -16.70 11.77 9.65
C VAL A 377 -16.68 11.36 8.18
N VAL A 378 -15.58 10.78 7.70
CA VAL A 378 -15.45 10.38 6.29
C VAL A 378 -16.24 9.09 6.07
N PRO A 379 -17.29 9.12 5.21
CA PRO A 379 -18.01 7.92 4.82
C PRO A 379 -17.16 7.11 3.83
N PHE A 380 -17.40 5.80 3.79
CA PHE A 380 -16.65 4.89 2.91
C PHE A 380 -16.82 5.25 1.43
N GLU A 381 -17.99 5.70 1.04
CA GLU A 381 -18.33 6.15 -0.30
C GLU A 381 -17.45 7.33 -0.76
N ALA A 382 -17.01 8.19 0.16
CA ALA A 382 -16.06 9.26 -0.16
C ALA A 382 -14.63 8.73 -0.27
N ALA A 383 -14.22 7.86 0.66
CA ALA A 383 -12.90 7.24 0.68
C ALA A 383 -12.65 6.32 -0.53
N SER A 384 -13.65 5.54 -0.94
CA SER A 384 -13.61 4.63 -2.08
C SER A 384 -13.25 5.30 -3.39
N THR A 385 -13.53 6.60 -3.53
CA THR A 385 -13.12 7.37 -4.73
C THR A 385 -11.60 7.34 -4.91
N ALA A 386 -10.84 7.34 -3.81
CA ALA A 386 -9.40 7.27 -3.83
C ALA A 386 -8.90 5.89 -4.26
N LEU A 387 -9.50 4.81 -3.74
CA LEU A 387 -9.14 3.43 -4.09
C LEU A 387 -9.26 3.17 -5.60
N VAL A 388 -10.31 3.70 -6.23
CA VAL A 388 -10.49 3.60 -7.68
C VAL A 388 -9.41 4.37 -8.45
N VAL A 389 -9.08 5.59 -8.04
CA VAL A 389 -8.05 6.42 -8.70
C VAL A 389 -6.64 5.83 -8.50
N VAL A 390 -6.34 5.30 -7.32
CA VAL A 390 -5.09 4.58 -7.04
C VAL A 390 -5.00 3.32 -7.90
N GLY A 391 -6.06 2.53 -7.99
CA GLY A 391 -6.10 1.36 -8.87
C GLY A 391 -5.83 1.71 -10.34
N PHE A 392 -6.41 2.81 -10.82
CA PHE A 392 -6.10 3.35 -12.16
C PHE A 392 -4.61 3.72 -12.30
N LEU A 393 -4.03 4.41 -11.33
CA LEU A 393 -2.61 4.80 -11.37
C LEU A 393 -1.69 3.58 -11.49
N MET A 394 -1.93 2.54 -10.69
CA MET A 394 -1.16 1.29 -10.74
C MET A 394 -1.36 0.55 -12.07
N MET A 395 -2.57 0.56 -12.63
CA MET A 395 -2.86 -0.05 -13.93
C MET A 395 -2.02 0.54 -15.08
N THR A 396 -1.58 1.80 -14.99
CA THR A 396 -0.75 2.41 -16.04
C THR A 396 0.59 1.71 -16.27
N ALA A 397 1.09 0.95 -15.29
CA ALA A 397 2.33 0.19 -15.39
C ALA A 397 2.21 -1.04 -16.29
N VAL A 398 0.98 -1.48 -16.62
CA VAL A 398 0.70 -2.64 -17.49
C VAL A 398 1.42 -2.56 -18.86
N LYS A 399 1.71 -1.35 -19.33
CA LYS A 399 2.43 -1.09 -20.59
C LYS A 399 3.90 -1.52 -20.57
N GLN A 400 4.47 -1.77 -19.40
CA GLN A 400 5.87 -2.20 -19.24
C GLN A 400 6.03 -3.72 -19.37
N ILE A 401 4.92 -4.46 -19.41
CA ILE A 401 4.90 -5.91 -19.61
C ILE A 401 5.04 -6.18 -21.12
N ASP A 402 5.91 -7.11 -21.48
CA ASP A 402 6.07 -7.58 -22.86
C ASP A 402 4.95 -8.55 -23.20
N TRP A 403 3.91 -8.02 -23.84
CA TRP A 403 2.73 -8.78 -24.27
C TRP A 403 3.00 -9.67 -25.49
N ALA A 404 4.16 -9.55 -26.14
CA ALA A 404 4.52 -10.39 -27.28
C ALA A 404 5.14 -11.73 -26.85
N ASP A 405 5.80 -11.80 -25.69
CA ASP A 405 6.29 -13.05 -25.11
C ASP A 405 5.23 -13.69 -24.19
N TYR A 406 4.53 -14.70 -24.70
CA TYR A 406 3.51 -15.42 -23.93
C TYR A 406 4.04 -16.19 -22.72
N THR A 407 5.35 -16.45 -22.64
CA THR A 407 5.97 -17.00 -21.41
C THR A 407 5.99 -15.99 -20.26
N ILE A 408 5.67 -14.71 -20.54
CA ILE A 408 5.56 -13.64 -19.56
C ILE A 408 4.14 -13.05 -19.50
N ALA A 409 3.52 -12.83 -20.66
CA ALA A 409 2.19 -12.23 -20.76
C ALA A 409 1.09 -13.07 -20.08
N VAL A 410 1.11 -14.40 -20.24
CA VAL A 410 0.11 -15.29 -19.62
C VAL A 410 0.23 -15.31 -18.09
N PRO A 411 1.42 -15.50 -17.50
CA PRO A 411 1.63 -15.36 -16.06
C PRO A 411 1.20 -14.01 -15.51
N ALA A 412 1.55 -12.92 -16.20
CA ALA A 412 1.18 -11.57 -15.81
C ALA A 412 -0.34 -11.38 -15.83
N PHE A 413 -1.01 -11.84 -16.89
CA PHE A 413 -2.47 -11.82 -17.00
C PHE A 413 -3.16 -12.54 -15.84
N LEU A 414 -2.72 -13.76 -15.51
CA LEU A 414 -3.27 -14.53 -14.39
C LEU A 414 -3.01 -13.85 -13.04
N ALA A 415 -1.81 -13.31 -12.84
CA ALA A 415 -1.48 -12.53 -11.65
C ALA A 415 -2.39 -11.31 -11.48
N ILE A 416 -2.66 -10.57 -12.57
CA ILE A 416 -3.48 -9.36 -12.55
C ILE A 416 -4.96 -9.69 -12.31
N THR A 417 -5.48 -10.73 -12.96
CA THR A 417 -6.93 -11.00 -12.99
C THR A 417 -7.42 -11.81 -11.80
N LEU A 418 -6.63 -12.76 -11.32
CA LEU A 418 -7.08 -13.65 -10.25
C LEU A 418 -7.15 -12.93 -8.90
N MET A 419 -6.39 -11.85 -8.67
CA MET A 419 -6.49 -11.08 -7.43
C MET A 419 -7.90 -10.51 -7.20
N PRO A 420 -8.45 -9.65 -8.08
CA PRO A 420 -9.80 -9.12 -7.88
C PRO A 420 -10.89 -10.18 -7.99
N PHE A 421 -10.71 -11.21 -8.82
CA PHE A 421 -11.75 -12.22 -9.06
C PHE A 421 -11.85 -13.27 -7.95
N THR A 422 -10.74 -13.54 -7.25
CA THR A 422 -10.74 -14.45 -6.11
C THR A 422 -10.71 -13.72 -4.77
N TYR A 423 -10.71 -12.39 -4.81
CA TYR A 423 -10.56 -11.50 -3.66
C TYR A 423 -9.33 -11.86 -2.79
N SER A 424 -8.23 -12.29 -3.43
CA SER A 424 -6.98 -12.65 -2.78
C SER A 424 -5.76 -12.34 -3.64
N ILE A 425 -4.89 -11.48 -3.10
CA ILE A 425 -3.55 -11.16 -3.61
C ILE A 425 -2.70 -12.42 -3.69
N SER A 426 -2.75 -13.26 -2.63
CA SER A 426 -1.99 -14.52 -2.57
C SER A 426 -2.32 -15.45 -3.73
N ASN A 427 -3.60 -15.57 -4.10
CA ASN A 427 -4.04 -16.37 -5.24
C ASN A 427 -3.48 -15.86 -6.57
N GLY A 428 -3.50 -14.54 -6.79
CA GLY A 428 -2.94 -13.94 -8.00
C GLY A 428 -1.44 -14.15 -8.11
N ILE A 429 -0.68 -13.86 -7.05
CA ILE A 429 0.77 -14.06 -7.01
C ILE A 429 1.11 -15.53 -7.27
N GLY A 430 0.43 -16.45 -6.58
CA GLY A 430 0.65 -17.88 -6.72
C GLY A 430 0.41 -18.39 -8.13
N ALA A 431 -0.73 -18.07 -8.72
CA ALA A 431 -1.06 -18.49 -10.08
C ALA A 431 -0.10 -17.90 -11.12
N GLY A 432 0.30 -16.64 -10.94
CA GLY A 432 1.31 -15.98 -11.78
C GLY A 432 2.67 -16.69 -11.72
N ILE A 433 3.19 -16.93 -10.51
CA ILE A 433 4.50 -17.57 -10.33
C ILE A 433 4.48 -19.02 -10.84
N ILE A 434 3.47 -19.81 -10.50
CA ILE A 434 3.34 -21.20 -10.97
C ILE A 434 3.35 -21.24 -12.49
N THR A 435 2.53 -20.39 -13.12
CA THR A 435 2.40 -20.37 -14.57
C THR A 435 3.68 -19.87 -15.24
N TYR A 436 4.38 -18.89 -14.66
CA TYR A 436 5.68 -18.42 -15.16
C TYR A 436 6.71 -19.54 -15.17
N VAL A 437 6.87 -20.24 -14.05
CA VAL A 437 7.81 -21.35 -13.92
C VAL A 437 7.47 -22.48 -14.88
N LEU A 438 6.19 -22.85 -14.98
CA LEU A 438 5.71 -23.89 -15.89
C LEU A 438 6.01 -23.54 -17.35
N LEU A 439 5.60 -22.35 -17.81
CA LEU A 439 5.76 -21.94 -19.21
C LEU A 439 7.23 -21.82 -19.61
N LYS A 440 8.08 -21.25 -18.75
CA LYS A 440 9.52 -21.20 -19.00
C LYS A 440 10.13 -22.61 -19.04
N ALA A 441 9.68 -23.52 -18.18
CA ALA A 441 10.16 -24.90 -18.19
C ALA A 441 9.81 -25.64 -19.50
N VAL A 442 8.53 -25.61 -19.92
CA VAL A 442 8.07 -26.37 -21.10
C VAL A 442 8.54 -25.77 -22.43
N THR A 443 8.86 -24.48 -22.47
CA THR A 443 9.40 -23.81 -23.67
C THR A 443 10.92 -23.94 -23.81
N GLY A 444 11.57 -24.75 -22.97
CA GLY A 444 13.02 -24.97 -23.00
C GLY A 444 13.84 -23.83 -22.40
N ARG A 445 13.19 -22.83 -21.80
CA ARG A 445 13.79 -21.67 -21.13
C ARG A 445 13.89 -21.83 -19.61
N ALA A 446 13.91 -23.07 -19.12
CA ALA A 446 13.96 -23.39 -17.69
C ALA A 446 15.15 -22.72 -16.97
N ARG A 447 16.29 -22.58 -17.66
CA ARG A 447 17.51 -21.96 -17.11
C ARG A 447 17.40 -20.45 -16.89
N GLU A 448 16.40 -19.78 -17.48
CA GLU A 448 16.12 -18.36 -17.22
C GLU A 448 15.44 -18.13 -15.87
N VAL A 449 14.86 -19.18 -15.29
CA VAL A 449 14.12 -19.11 -14.03
C VAL A 449 15.09 -19.27 -12.86
N HIS A 450 15.06 -18.34 -11.92
CA HIS A 450 15.89 -18.44 -10.73
C HIS A 450 15.48 -19.64 -9.86
N PRO A 451 16.43 -20.42 -9.29
CA PRO A 451 16.14 -21.62 -8.49
C PRO A 451 15.14 -21.40 -7.34
N ILE A 452 15.22 -20.25 -6.66
CA ILE A 452 14.28 -19.88 -5.59
C ILE A 452 12.82 -19.88 -6.09
N LEU A 453 12.59 -19.42 -7.33
CA LEU A 453 11.24 -19.30 -7.88
C LEU A 453 10.59 -20.68 -8.11
N TYR A 454 11.38 -21.73 -8.36
CA TYR A 454 10.88 -23.11 -8.38
C TYR A 454 10.37 -23.55 -7.00
N GLY A 455 11.12 -23.25 -5.94
CA GLY A 455 10.71 -23.53 -4.56
C GLY A 455 9.44 -22.79 -4.18
N VAL A 456 9.35 -21.50 -4.54
CA VAL A 456 8.15 -20.68 -4.34
C VAL A 456 6.95 -21.24 -5.12
N ALA A 457 7.14 -21.62 -6.39
CA ALA A 457 6.07 -22.22 -7.18
C ALA A 457 5.56 -23.53 -6.56
N ALA A 458 6.47 -24.40 -6.10
CA ALA A 458 6.08 -25.63 -5.41
C ALA A 458 5.27 -25.35 -4.14
N LEU A 459 5.65 -24.32 -3.40
CA LEU A 459 4.97 -23.91 -2.18
C LEU A 459 3.56 -23.36 -2.45
N PHE A 460 3.37 -22.57 -3.51
CA PHE A 460 2.04 -22.16 -3.95
C PHE A 460 1.21 -23.34 -4.48
N VAL A 461 1.82 -24.33 -5.14
CA VAL A 461 1.10 -25.56 -5.52
C VAL A 461 0.57 -26.26 -4.27
N LEU A 462 1.38 -26.38 -3.21
CA LEU A 462 0.92 -26.94 -1.94
C LEU A 462 -0.20 -26.11 -1.30
N TYR A 463 -0.09 -24.78 -1.35
CA TYR A 463 -1.14 -23.88 -0.87
C TYR A 463 -2.47 -24.10 -1.61
N PHE A 464 -2.47 -24.18 -2.94
CA PHE A 464 -3.69 -24.44 -3.72
C PHE A 464 -4.23 -25.87 -3.51
N LEU A 465 -3.36 -26.84 -3.24
CA LEU A 465 -3.74 -28.22 -2.94
C LEU A 465 -4.09 -28.47 -1.47
N ARG A 466 -4.06 -27.43 -0.62
CA ARG A 466 -4.29 -27.55 0.83
C ARG A 466 -5.59 -28.28 1.16
N GLY A 467 -6.71 -27.91 0.56
CA GLY A 467 -8.01 -28.54 0.85
C GLY A 467 -7.99 -30.06 0.63
N PRO A 468 -7.60 -30.54 -0.57
CA PRO A 468 -7.38 -31.97 -0.81
C PRO A 468 -6.38 -32.62 0.16
N LEU A 469 -5.25 -31.96 0.46
CA LEU A 469 -4.21 -32.50 1.34
C LEU A 469 -4.69 -32.66 2.79
N GLU A 470 -5.42 -31.69 3.33
CA GLU A 470 -6.00 -31.74 4.67
C GLU A 470 -7.06 -32.85 4.79
N THR A 471 -7.80 -33.10 3.71
CA THR A 471 -8.81 -34.18 3.65
C THR A 471 -8.19 -35.58 3.54
N TRP A 472 -6.91 -35.69 3.14
CA TRP A 472 -6.19 -36.97 3.04
C TRP A 472 -5.35 -37.30 4.28
N ILE A 473 -5.00 -36.28 5.08
CA ILE A 473 -4.15 -36.42 6.27
C ILE A 473 -4.99 -36.54 7.56
N LEU A 474 -6.23 -36.01 7.56
CA LEU A 474 -7.27 -36.24 8.57
C LEU A 474 -8.20 -37.38 8.13
#